data_AF-A0ABD7SRL3-F1
#
_entry.id   AF-A0ABD7SRL3-F1
#
_cell.length_a   1.000
_cell.length_b   1.000
_cell.length_c   1.000
_cell.angle_alpha   90.00
_cell.angle_beta   90.00
_cell.angle_gamma   90.00
#
_symmetry.space_group_name_H-M   'P 1'
#
loop_
_entity.id
_entity.type
_entity.pdbx_description
1 polymer ?
#
loop_
_entity_poly.entity_id
_entity_poly.type
_entity_poly.pdbx_seq_one_letter_code
_entity_poly.pdbx_strand_id
1 'polypeptide(L)'
;MTNEEFCQTIIKWKETCEKNELRMPDGSPIPEDFWAFFIGYKYSSYRKMKGEERDKRPIKPYTSKLIRLLNELPEKKFVNVVKFELGNYSRVLK
;
A
#
# COMPACT_ATOMS: atom_id res chain seq x y z
N MET A 1 -9.23 -8.95 9.36
CA MET A 1 -9.01 -8.82 7.91
C MET A 1 -8.33 -10.08 7.43
N THR A 2 -8.85 -10.72 6.39
CA THR A 2 -8.23 -11.87 5.72
C THR A 2 -7.17 -11.40 4.72
N ASN A 3 -6.34 -12.32 4.24
CA ASN A 3 -5.37 -12.03 3.17
C ASN A 3 -6.05 -11.61 1.86
N GLU A 4 -7.24 -12.14 1.57
CA GLU A 4 -8.01 -11.77 0.40
C GLU A 4 -8.56 -10.34 0.52
N GLU A 5 -9.17 -9.99 1.65
CA GLU A 5 -9.61 -8.62 1.94
C GLU A 5 -8.44 -7.63 1.88
N PHE A 6 -7.26 -8.04 2.34
CA PHE A 6 -6.03 -7.27 2.22
C PHE A 6 -5.67 -7.01 0.75
N CYS A 7 -5.61 -8.05 -0.08
CA CYS A 7 -5.32 -7.91 -1.52
C CYS A 7 -6.31 -7.00 -2.21
N GLN A 8 -7.62 -7.17 -1.95
CA GLN A 8 -8.66 -6.31 -2.52
C GLN A 8 -8.51 -4.85 -2.07
N THR A 9 -8.11 -4.62 -0.81
CA THR A 9 -7.84 -3.27 -0.32
C THR A 9 -6.69 -2.61 -1.08
N ILE A 10 -5.58 -3.33 -1.30
CA ILE A 10 -4.45 -2.79 -2.07
C ILE A 10 -4.86 -2.49 -3.52
N ILE A 11 -5.63 -3.36 -4.17
CA ILE A 11 -6.15 -3.11 -5.52
C ILE A 11 -6.96 -1.82 -5.55
N LYS A 12 -7.91 -1.66 -4.62
CA LYS A 12 -8.71 -0.44 -4.50
C LYS A 12 -7.85 0.81 -4.28
N TRP A 13 -6.79 0.73 -3.47
CA TRP A 13 -5.86 1.84 -3.26
C TRP A 13 -5.13 2.24 -4.55
N LYS A 14 -4.68 1.26 -5.34
CA LYS A 14 -4.05 1.51 -6.64
C LYS A 14 -5.02 2.19 -7.61
N GLU A 15 -6.23 1.65 -7.74
CA GLU A 15 -7.28 2.24 -8.58
C GLU A 15 -7.62 3.67 -8.15
N THR A 16 -7.68 3.91 -6.83
CA THR A 16 -7.90 5.26 -6.28
C THR A 16 -6.78 6.21 -6.68
N CYS A 17 -5.53 5.76 -6.61
CA CYS A 17 -4.36 6.56 -7.01
C CYS A 17 -4.34 6.80 -8.52
N GLU A 18 -4.68 5.79 -9.33
CA GLU A 18 -4.76 5.90 -10.79
C GLU A 18 -5.83 6.89 -11.23
N LYS A 19 -7.03 6.80 -10.66
CA LYS A 19 -8.15 7.72 -10.89
C LYS A 19 -7.79 9.18 -10.55
N ASN A 20 -6.92 9.39 -9.58
CA ASN A 20 -6.44 10.72 -9.17
C ASN A 20 -5.10 11.10 -9.84
N GLU A 21 -4.71 10.38 -10.90
CA GLU A 21 -3.49 10.61 -11.69
C GLU A 21 -2.21 10.66 -10.84
N LEU A 22 -2.20 9.97 -9.71
CA LEU A 22 -1.05 9.92 -8.82
C LEU A 22 0.04 9.03 -9.43
N ARG A 23 1.26 9.55 -9.46
CA ARG A 23 2.45 8.93 -10.05
C ARG A 23 3.67 9.20 -9.17
N MET A 24 4.75 8.49 -9.46
CA MET A 24 6.07 8.81 -8.92
C MET A 24 6.52 10.21 -9.41
N PRO A 25 7.49 10.87 -8.74
CA PRO A 25 7.97 12.19 -9.14
C PRO A 25 8.58 12.26 -10.56
N ASP A 26 9.06 11.13 -11.08
CA ASP A 26 9.57 10.98 -12.44
C ASP A 26 8.47 10.67 -13.48
N GLY A 27 7.21 10.63 -13.06
CA GLY A 27 6.05 10.32 -13.90
C GLY A 27 5.75 8.82 -14.04
N SER A 28 6.61 7.94 -13.52
CA SER A 28 6.38 6.49 -13.59
C SER A 28 5.21 6.03 -12.71
N PRO A 29 4.62 4.84 -12.97
CA PRO A 29 3.62 4.24 -12.10
C PRO A 29 4.17 4.00 -10.68
N ILE A 30 3.29 4.02 -9.69
CA ILE A 30 3.66 3.66 -8.31
C ILE A 30 4.07 2.18 -8.27
N PRO A 31 5.30 1.85 -7.87
CA PRO A 31 5.78 0.46 -7.91
C PRO A 31 5.13 -0.40 -6.83
N GLU A 32 5.12 -1.73 -7.02
CA GLU A 32 4.42 -2.65 -6.09
C GLU A 32 5.01 -2.62 -4.67
N ASP A 33 6.32 -2.46 -4.56
CA ASP A 33 7.06 -2.45 -3.31
C ASP A 33 6.83 -1.17 -2.48
N PHE A 34 6.37 -0.08 -3.11
CA PHE A 34 5.89 1.09 -2.40
C PHE A 34 4.78 0.72 -1.40
N TRP A 35 3.86 -0.17 -1.75
CA TRP A 35 2.77 -0.56 -0.85
C TRP A 35 3.30 -1.27 0.38
N ALA A 36 4.38 -2.05 0.26
CA ALA A 36 5.05 -2.65 1.41
C ALA A 36 5.67 -1.56 2.31
N PHE A 37 6.37 -0.58 1.71
CA PHE A 37 6.91 0.58 2.43
C PHE A 37 5.80 1.37 3.16
N PHE A 38 4.70 1.66 2.46
CA PHE A 38 3.58 2.46 2.93
C PHE A 38 2.93 1.90 4.20
N ILE A 39 2.81 0.58 4.31
CA ILE A 39 2.28 -0.08 5.51
C ILE A 39 3.38 -0.46 6.53
N GLY A 40 4.63 -0.09 6.29
CA GLY A 40 5.75 -0.30 7.22
C GLY A 40 6.32 -1.72 7.22
N TYR A 41 6.36 -2.40 6.06
CA TYR A 41 6.84 -3.78 5.93
C TYR A 41 7.95 -3.92 4.90
N LYS A 42 8.82 -4.92 5.11
CA LYS A 42 9.72 -5.42 4.06
C LYS A 42 8.90 -6.05 2.92
N TYR A 43 9.35 -5.86 1.68
CA TYR A 43 8.68 -6.38 0.50
C TYR A 43 8.44 -7.91 0.53
N SER A 44 9.40 -8.67 1.05
CA SER A 44 9.26 -10.13 1.20
C SER A 44 8.14 -10.52 2.17
N SER A 45 7.91 -9.76 3.24
CA SER A 45 6.81 -10.03 4.18
C SER A 45 5.45 -9.66 3.55
N TYR A 46 5.42 -8.58 2.79
CA TYR A 46 4.26 -8.16 2.02
C TYR A 46 3.82 -9.20 0.99
N ARG A 47 4.75 -9.78 0.21
CA ARG A 47 4.46 -10.90 -0.72
C ARG A 47 3.82 -12.11 -0.03
N LYS A 48 4.32 -12.48 1.15
CA LYS A 48 3.73 -13.56 1.98
C LYS A 48 2.31 -13.23 2.44
N MET A 49 2.02 -11.96 2.72
CA MET A 49 0.67 -11.48 3.06
C MET A 49 -0.26 -11.47 1.85
N LYS A 50 0.25 -11.23 0.63
CA LYS A 50 -0.54 -11.39 -0.60
C LYS A 50 -0.78 -12.85 -1.01
N GLY A 51 -0.07 -13.78 -0.38
CA GLY A 51 -0.15 -15.20 -0.71
C GLY A 51 0.59 -15.58 -2.00
N GLU A 52 1.53 -14.74 -2.45
CA GLU A 52 2.40 -14.97 -3.62
C GLU A 52 3.56 -15.94 -3.30
N GLU A 53 3.66 -16.38 -2.06
CA GLU A 53 4.71 -17.26 -1.53
C GLU A 53 4.11 -18.55 -0.99
N ARG A 54 4.91 -19.63 -0.97
CA ARG A 54 4.51 -20.89 -0.32
C ARG A 54 4.24 -20.71 1.18
N ASP A 55 5.04 -19.89 1.85
CA ASP A 55 4.87 -19.53 3.27
C ASP A 55 3.90 -18.33 3.40
N LYS A 56 2.60 -18.59 3.25
CA LYS A 56 1.57 -17.56 3.41
C LYS A 56 1.48 -17.12 4.87
N ARG A 57 1.45 -15.81 5.10
CA ARG A 57 1.37 -15.25 6.46
C ARG A 57 0.04 -14.54 6.69
N PRO A 58 -0.68 -14.86 7.78
CA PRO A 58 -1.91 -14.14 8.10
C PRO A 58 -1.60 -12.69 8.41
N ILE A 59 -2.53 -11.81 8.03
CA ILE A 59 -2.48 -10.38 8.35
C ILE A 59 -2.54 -10.22 9.88
N LYS A 60 -1.58 -9.49 10.44
CA LYS A 60 -1.53 -9.28 11.90
C LYS A 60 -2.62 -8.29 12.33
N PRO A 61 -3.13 -8.38 13.57
CA PRO A 61 -4.20 -7.49 14.05
C PRO A 61 -3.87 -5.99 13.94
N TYR A 62 -2.62 -5.61 14.20
CA TYR A 62 -2.19 -4.21 14.11
C TYR A 62 -2.17 -3.70 12.66
N THR A 63 -1.77 -4.53 11.70
CA THR A 63 -1.87 -4.22 10.26
C THR A 63 -3.33 -4.06 9.86
N SER A 64 -4.19 -4.98 10.29
CA SER A 64 -5.63 -4.90 10.04
C SER A 64 -6.23 -3.62 10.61
N LYS A 65 -5.77 -3.16 11.78
CA LYS A 65 -6.21 -1.89 12.38
C LYS A 65 -5.75 -0.69 11.54
N LEU A 66 -4.48 -0.65 11.16
CA LEU A 66 -3.93 0.42 10.30
C LEU A 66 -4.73 0.53 8.99
N ILE A 67 -4.95 -0.59 8.31
CA ILE A 67 -5.64 -0.60 7.02
C ILE A 67 -7.10 -0.15 7.16
N ARG A 68 -7.79 -0.56 8.23
CA ARG A 68 -9.14 -0.07 8.52
C ARG A 68 -9.17 1.45 8.68
N LEU A 69 -8.25 2.01 9.46
CA LEU A 69 -8.15 3.46 9.64
C LEU A 69 -7.86 4.19 8.32
N LEU A 70 -6.99 3.63 7.47
CA LEU A 70 -6.70 4.20 6.15
C LEU A 70 -7.92 4.13 5.22
N ASN A 71 -8.69 3.04 5.27
CA ASN A 71 -9.90 2.87 4.46
C ASN A 71 -11.07 3.77 4.89
N GLU A 72 -11.08 4.23 6.14
CA GLU A 72 -12.07 5.19 6.67
C GLU A 72 -11.76 6.64 6.28
N LEU A 73 -10.55 6.92 5.76
CA LEU A 73 -10.20 8.25 5.31
C LEU A 73 -11.04 8.65 4.08
N PRO A 74 -11.53 9.91 4.01
CA PRO A 74 -12.03 10.47 2.77
C PRO A 74 -10.99 10.33 1.65
N GLU A 75 -11.43 9.98 0.43
CA GLU A 75 -10.56 9.70 -0.72
C GLU A 75 -9.46 10.78 -0.90
N LYS A 76 -9.84 12.06 -0.85
CA LYS A 76 -8.90 13.19 -0.96
C LYS A 76 -7.82 13.19 0.14
N LYS A 77 -8.18 12.82 1.37
CA LYS A 77 -7.20 12.71 2.48
C LYS A 77 -6.29 11.51 2.27
N PHE A 78 -6.84 10.36 1.86
CA PHE A 78 -6.05 9.18 1.54
C PHE A 78 -5.01 9.47 0.45
N VAL A 79 -5.43 10.06 -0.68
CA VAL A 79 -4.53 10.43 -1.79
C VAL A 79 -3.43 11.39 -1.33
N ASN A 80 -3.75 12.37 -0.48
CA ASN A 80 -2.74 13.29 0.07
C ASN A 80 -1.71 12.56 0.94
N VAL A 81 -2.14 11.59 1.75
CA VAL A 81 -1.23 10.76 2.56
C VAL A 81 -0.32 9.92 1.66
N VAL A 82 -0.87 9.27 0.63
CA VAL A 82 -0.07 8.50 -0.34
C VAL A 82 0.93 9.41 -1.05
N LYS A 83 0.50 10.59 -1.51
CA LYS A 83 1.38 11.57 -2.16
C LYS A 83 2.54 12.01 -1.27
N PHE A 84 2.27 12.25 0.01
CA PHE A 84 3.30 12.58 1.00
C PHE A 84 4.30 11.42 1.15
N GLU A 85 3.81 10.19 1.30
CA GLU A 85 4.67 9.02 1.46
C GLU A 85 5.45 8.63 0.20
N LEU A 86 4.94 8.90 -1.00
CA LEU A 86 5.72 8.76 -2.24
C LEU A 86 6.95 9.68 -2.24
N GLY A 87 6.80 10.89 -1.69
CA GLY A 87 7.91 11.81 -1.45
C GLY A 87 8.97 11.23 -0.51
N ASN A 88 8.56 10.52 0.54
CA ASN A 88 9.48 9.83 1.45
C ASN A 88 10.14 8.62 0.78
N TYR A 89 9.35 7.80 0.08
CA TYR A 89 9.82 6.61 -0.61
C TYR A 89 10.90 6.94 -1.65
N SER A 90 10.69 7.98 -2.46
CA SER A 90 11.67 8.42 -3.47
C SER A 90 13.01 8.87 -2.88
N ARG A 91 13.05 9.30 -1.61
CA ARG A 91 14.30 9.66 -0.92
C ARG A 91 15.06 8.43 -0.44
N VAL A 92 14.37 7.33 -0.14
CA VAL A 92 14.99 6.07 0.31
C VAL A 92 15.63 5.31 -0.86
N LEU A 93 15.14 5.53 -2.09
CA LEU A 93 15.68 4.92 -3.31
C LEU A 93 16.95 5.61 -3.84
N LYS A 94 17.26 6.83 -3.39
CA LYS A 94 18.46 7.58 -3.75
C LYS A 94 19.61 7.26 -2.81
#